data_AF-A0A0L8GK65-F1
#
_entry.id   AF-A0A0L8GK65-F1
#
_cell.length_a   1.000
_cell.length_b   1.000
_cell.length_c   1.000
_cell.angle_alpha   90.00
_cell.angle_beta   90.00
_cell.angle_gamma   90.00
#
_symmetry.space_group_name_H-M   'P 1'
#
loop_
_entity.id
_entity.type
_entity.pdbx_description
1 polymer ?
#
loop_
_entity_poly.entity_id
_entity_poly.type
_entity_poly.pdbx_seq_one_letter_code
_entity_poly.pdbx_strand_id
1 'polypeptide(L)' 'MHQFVKSGKVLLVLMESCAGTGHKFAAVRLKSADKAAMIRFDPWVQQRVLYKEKKKLKTL' A
#
# COMPACT_ATOMS: atom_id res chain seq x y z
N MET A 1 -13.55 2.09 -14.76
CA MET A 1 -13.62 0.62 -14.59
C MET A 1 -13.50 0.30 -13.10
N HIS A 2 -14.61 0.00 -12.41
CA HIS A 2 -14.57 -0.51 -11.03
C HIS A 2 -14.70 -2.04 -11.09
N GLN A 3 -13.57 -2.74 -11.06
CA GLN A 3 -13.56 -4.19 -11.03
C GLN A 3 -13.86 -4.64 -9.59
N PHE A 4 -15.05 -5.21 -9.37
CA PHE A 4 -15.39 -5.84 -8.10
C PHE A 4 -14.53 -7.09 -7.94
N VAL A 5 -13.48 -7.00 -7.13
CA VAL A 5 -12.63 -8.16 -6.82
C VAL A 5 -13.32 -8.99 -5.74
N LYS A 6 -13.52 -10.29 -6.01
CA LYS A 6 -14.09 -11.24 -5.04
C LYS A 6 -13.31 -11.20 -3.71
N SER A 7 -14.05 -11.15 -2.61
CA SER A 7 -13.56 -11.42 -1.25
C SER A 7 -12.75 -12.74 -1.23
N GLY A 8 -11.62 -12.74 -0.54
CA GLY A 8 -10.63 -13.82 -0.44
C GLY A 8 -9.42 -13.69 -1.39
N LYS A 9 -9.50 -12.86 -2.44
CA LYS A 9 -8.42 -12.69 -3.43
C LYS A 9 -7.55 -11.45 -3.19
N VAL A 10 -7.94 -10.60 -2.24
CA VAL A 10 -7.28 -9.33 -1.96
C VAL A 10 -6.80 -9.24 -0.53
N LEU A 11 -5.71 -8.51 -0.33
CA LEU A 11 -5.11 -8.22 0.95
C LEU A 11 -5.19 -6.72 1.21
N LEU A 12 -5.61 -6.35 2.42
CA LEU A 12 -5.37 -5.02 2.95
C LEU A 12 -3.96 -5.00 3.54
N VAL A 13 -3.10 -4.12 3.04
CA VAL A 13 -1.72 -3.98 3.45
C VAL A 13 -1.45 -2.56 3.95
N LEU A 14 -0.51 -2.42 4.87
CA LEU A 14 0.01 -1.14 5.33
C LEU A 14 1.23 -0.77 4.49
N MET A 15 1.15 0.35 3.81
CA MET A 15 2.24 0.98 3.07
C MET A 15 2.96 1.97 3.98
N GLU A 16 4.28 2.07 3.87
CA GLU A 16 5.10 3.05 4.60
C GLU A 16 6.04 3.80 3.67
N SER A 17 6.22 5.09 3.93
CA SER A 17 7.12 5.98 3.20
C SER A 17 8.57 5.53 3.34
N CYS A 18 9.29 5.41 2.22
CA CYS A 18 10.72 5.15 2.19
C CYS A 18 11.55 6.39 2.53
N ALA A 19 10.95 7.56 2.73
CA ALA A 19 11.66 8.76 3.19
C ALA A 19 12.05 8.72 4.68
N GLY A 20 11.67 7.67 5.41
CA GLY A 20 12.00 7.52 6.84
C GLY A 20 11.11 8.34 7.78
N THR A 21 10.05 8.96 7.27
CA THR A 21 9.12 9.82 8.04
C THR A 21 8.14 9.03 8.92
N GLY A 22 7.99 7.73 8.66
CA GLY A 22 6.99 6.88 9.30
C GLY A 22 5.56 7.12 8.82
N HIS A 23 5.34 7.98 7.81
CA HIS A 23 4.02 8.17 7.21
C HIS A 23 3.52 6.88 6.55
N LYS A 24 2.27 6.53 6.82
CA LYS A 24 1.66 5.24 6.45
C LYS A 24 0.27 5.43 5.88
N PHE A 25 -0.15 4.49 5.03
CA PHE A 25 -1.54 4.38 4.61
C PHE A 25 -1.91 2.94 4.28
N ALA A 26 -3.20 2.62 4.24
CA ALA A 26 -3.68 1.30 3.85
C ALA A 26 -3.92 1.23 2.33
N ALA A 27 -3.51 0.14 1.71
CA ALA A 27 -3.76 -0.15 0.30
C ALA A 27 -4.32 -1.56 0.13
N VAL A 28 -5.07 -1.78 -0.96
CA VAL A 28 -5.53 -3.10 -1.36
C VAL A 28 -4.62 -3.62 -2.48
N ARG A 29 -4.16 -4.86 -2.36
CA ARG A 29 -3.46 -5.56 -3.45
C ARG A 29 -4.01 -6.96 -3.65
N LEU A 30 -3.78 -7.54 -4.83
CA LEU A 30 -4.06 -8.94 -5.09
C LEU A 30 -3.14 -9.84 -4.25
N LYS A 31 -3.70 -10.92 -3.72
CA LYS A 31 -2.95 -11.90 -2.92
C LYS A 31 -1.84 -12.59 -3.72
N SER A 32 -2.05 -12.80 -5.02
CA SER A 32 -1.10 -13.41 -5.94
C SER A 32 -0.04 -12.46 -6.48
N ALA A 33 -0.18 -11.15 -6.25
CA ALA A 33 0.80 -10.17 -6.70
C ALA A 33 1.98 -10.07 -5.71
N ASP A 34 3.12 -9.60 -6.22
CA ASP A 34 4.28 -9.25 -5.41
C ASP A 34 3.97 -8.15 -4.39
N LYS A 35 4.92 -7.90 -3.48
CA LYS A 35 4.80 -6.82 -2.49
C LYS A 35 4.56 -5.49 -3.19
N ALA A 36 3.56 -4.74 -2.70
CA ALA A 36 3.19 -3.48 -3.32
C ALA A 36 4.27 -2.41 -3.14
N ALA A 37 4.50 -1.63 -4.20
CA ALA A 37 5.30 -0.42 -4.17
C ALA A 37 4.60 0.67 -5.02
N MET A 38 4.52 1.91 -4.52
CA MET A 38 3.95 3.02 -5.29
C MET A 38 4.59 4.34 -4.94
N ILE A 39 4.60 5.27 -5.90
CA ILE A 39 4.97 6.67 -5.64
C ILE A 39 3.75 7.42 -5.11
N ARG A 40 3.89 8.07 -3.95
CA ARG A 40 2.82 8.90 -3.35
C ARG A 40 3.43 10.12 -2.65
N PHE A 41 2.64 11.17 -2.51
CA PHE A 41 3.02 12.34 -1.70
C PHE A 41 3.17 11.96 -0.23
N ASP A 42 4.30 12.34 0.37
CA ASP A 42 4.54 12.29 1.80
C ASP A 42 4.45 13.72 2.37
N PRO A 43 3.51 13.98 3.29
CA PRO A 43 3.26 15.33 3.82
C PRO A 43 4.42 15.87 4.66
N TRP A 44 5.30 15.02 5.21
CA TRP A 44 6.39 15.47 6.07
C TRP A 44 7.60 15.97 5.28
N VAL A 45 7.93 15.29 4.18
CA VAL A 45 8.98 15.74 3.25
C VAL A 45 8.43 16.60 2.10
N GLN A 46 7.11 16.77 2.04
CA GLN A 46 6.39 17.59 1.04
C GLN A 46 6.75 17.26 -0.41
N GLN A 47 7.00 15.98 -0.69
CA GLN A 47 7.38 15.51 -2.02
C GLN A 47 6.81 14.12 -2.30
N ARG A 48 6.82 13.72 -3.57
CA ARG A 48 6.46 12.36 -3.98
C ARG A 48 7.61 11.41 -3.71
N VAL A 49 7.35 10.39 -2.90
CA VAL A 49 8.35 9.40 -2.51
C VAL A 49 7.82 7.99 -2.74
N LEU A 50 8.75 7.04 -2.74
CA LEU A 50 8.39 5.63 -2.80
C LEU A 50 7.78 5.18 -1.48
N TYR A 51 6.66 4.49 -1.56
CA TYR A 51 6.06 3.76 -0.47
C TYR A 51 6.19 2.27 -0.77
N LYS A 52 6.54 1.48 0.25
CA LYS A 52 6.60 0.02 0.16
C LYS A 52 5.67 -0.63 1.17
N GLU A 53 5.20 -1.83 0.82
CA GLU A 53 4.46 -2.67 1.75
C GLU A 53 5.30 -2.99 2.98
N LYS A 54 4.82 -2.56 4.14
CA LYS A 54 5.42 -2.85 5.44
C LYS A 54 4.90 -4.14 6.04
N LYS A 55 3.57 -4.31 6.05
CA LYS A 55 2.93 -5.51 6.59
C LYS A 55 1.53 -5.73 6.01
N LYS A 56 1.11 -6.99 5.98
CA LYS A 56 -0.29 -7.38 5.79
C LYS A 56 -1.10 -6.99 7.04
N LEU A 57 -2.29 -6.41 6.84
CA LEU A 57 -3.27 -6.15 7.90
C LEU A 57 -4.30 -7.27 7.98
N LYS A 58 -5.00 -7.57 6.87
CA LYS A 58 -5.97 -8.67 6.79
C LYS A 58 -6.21 -9.14 5.36
N THR A 59 -6.76 -10.33 5.22
CA THR A 59 -7.37 -10.78 3.95
C THR A 59 -8.78 -10.18 3.88
N LEU A 60 -9.13 -9.62 2.72
CA LEU A 60 -10.46 -9.09 2.43
C LEU A 60 -11.17 -10.04 1.48
#